data_AF-A0AAV3SL09-F1
#
_entry.id   AF-A0AAV3SL09-F1
#
_cell.length_a   1.000
_cell.length_b   1.000
_cell.length_c   1.000
_cell.angle_alpha   90.00
_cell.angle_beta   90.00
_cell.angle_gamma   90.00
#
_symmetry.space_group_name_H-M   'P 1'
#
loop_
_entity.id
_entity.type
_entity.pdbx_description
1 polymer ?
#
loop_
_entity_poly.entity_id
_entity_poly.type
_entity_poly.pdbx_seq_one_letter_code
_entity_poly.pdbx_strand_id
1 'polypeptide(L)' 'MADLVYPTVEDVLAIHEAVVVSNRETEAGVRSPETVESALIYVSEGYFGEAPDTIHETAAHLMRLLAAEHPFVTGTSAQR' A
#
# COMPACT_ATOMS: atom_id res chain seq x y z
N MET A 1 -3.34 -10.00 -22.99
CA MET A 1 -3.51 -9.42 -21.64
C MET A 1 -2.42 -8.39 -21.49
N ALA A 2 -2.75 -7.17 -21.07
CA ALA A 2 -1.74 -6.14 -20.87
C ALA A 2 -0.81 -6.57 -19.73
N ASP A 3 0.48 -6.31 -19.88
CA ASP A 3 1.45 -6.57 -18.81
C ASP A 3 1.15 -5.61 -17.65
N LEU A 4 0.93 -6.14 -16.45
CA LEU A 4 0.63 -5.33 -15.27
C LEU A 4 1.93 -4.68 -14.79
N VAL A 5 1.90 -3.37 -14.60
CA VAL A 5 3.00 -2.63 -13.98
C VAL A 5 2.67 -2.42 -12.51
N TYR A 6 3.51 -2.96 -11.64
CA TYR A 6 3.38 -2.83 -10.20
C TYR A 6 4.24 -1.65 -9.71
N PRO A 7 3.74 -0.82 -8.77
CA PRO A 7 4.56 0.20 -8.14
C PRO A 7 5.64 -0.44 -7.28
N THR A 8 6.77 0.24 -7.11
CA THR A 8 7.76 -0.17 -6.11
C THR A 8 7.33 0.25 -4.70
N VAL A 9 8.03 -0.23 -3.67
CA VAL A 9 7.82 0.24 -2.30
C VAL A 9 8.03 1.75 -2.24
N GLU A 10 9.10 2.26 -2.85
CA GLU A 10 9.41 3.69 -2.91
C GLU A 10 8.30 4.50 -3.58
N ASP A 11 7.70 3.99 -4.66
CA ASP A 11 6.56 4.65 -5.32
C ASP A 11 5.38 4.81 -4.35
N VAL A 12 5.04 3.74 -3.61
CA VAL A 12 3.92 3.77 -2.65
C VAL A 12 4.22 4.72 -1.50
N LEU A 13 5.44 4.71 -0.96
CA LEU A 13 5.87 5.62 0.10
C LEU A 13 5.83 7.08 -0.36
N ALA A 14 6.35 7.37 -1.56
CA ALA A 14 6.37 8.71 -2.13
C ALA A 14 4.96 9.24 -2.42
N ILE A 15 4.06 8.40 -2.94
CA ILE A 15 2.65 8.77 -3.14
C ILE A 15 1.99 9.07 -1.78
N HIS A 16 2.24 8.25 -0.76
CA HIS A 16 1.69 8.49 0.58
C HIS A 16 2.17 9.81 1.16
N GLU A 17 3.48 10.08 1.11
CA GLU A 17 4.06 11.34 1.58
C GLU A 17 3.47 12.54 0.84
N ALA A 18 3.36 12.48 -0.49
CA ALA A 18 2.78 13.56 -1.30
C ALA A 18 1.32 13.86 -0.91
N VAL A 19 0.52 12.82 -0.63
CA VAL A 19 -0.87 12.99 -0.17
C VAL A 19 -0.91 13.59 1.23
N VAL A 20 -0.09 13.12 2.18
CA VAL A 20 -0.07 13.64 3.55
C VAL A 20 0.41 15.08 3.60
N VAL A 21 1.49 15.44 2.91
CA VAL A 21 2.02 16.82 2.86
C VAL A 21 0.99 17.80 2.29
N SER A 22 0.13 17.34 1.37
CA SER A 22 -0.97 18.17 0.84
C SER A 22 -2.08 18.44 1.88
N ASN A 23 -2.16 17.66 2.96
CA ASN A 23 -3.17 17.76 4.00
C ASN A 23 -2.55 18.17 5.35
N ARG A 24 -2.63 19.48 5.66
CA ARG A 24 -1.99 20.12 6.84
C ARG A 24 -2.36 19.53 8.21
N GLU A 25 -3.40 18.70 8.28
CA GLU A 25 -3.91 18.12 9.54
C GLU A 25 -3.44 16.66 9.77
N THR A 26 -2.65 16.08 8.87
CA THR A 26 -2.19 14.69 8.99
C THR A 26 -0.68 14.63 9.24
N GLU A 27 -0.28 13.87 10.26
CA GLU A 27 1.13 13.58 10.55
C GLU A 27 1.68 12.58 9.52
N ALA A 28 2.86 12.87 8.96
CA ALA A 28 3.56 11.96 8.07
C ALA A 28 4.31 10.89 8.87
N GLY A 29 4.24 9.63 8.42
CA GLY A 29 5.05 8.57 8.98
C GLY A 29 4.75 7.20 8.41
N VAL A 30 5.76 6.34 8.41
CA VAL A 30 5.68 4.94 8.04
C VAL A 30 5.88 4.11 9.31
N ARG A 31 4.94 3.21 9.61
CA ARG A 31 5.06 2.26 10.73
C ARG A 31 5.83 1.02 10.30
N SER A 32 5.55 0.52 9.10
CA SER A 32 6.07 -0.76 8.60
C SER A 32 6.22 -0.73 7.08
N PRO A 33 7.40 -0.37 6.55
CA PRO A 33 7.68 -0.49 5.12
C PRO A 33 7.63 -1.95 4.63
N GLU A 34 7.95 -2.92 5.50
CA GLU A 34 7.91 -4.35 5.20
C GLU A 34 6.47 -4.85 4.92
N THR A 35 5.48 -4.20 5.53
CA THR A 35 4.06 -4.46 5.26
C THR A 35 3.66 -4.00 3.85
N VAL A 36 4.22 -2.87 3.38
CA VAL A 36 4.00 -2.40 2.01
C VAL A 36 4.64 -3.37 1.01
N GLU A 37 5.88 -3.78 1.28
CA GLU A 37 6.58 -4.78 0.47
C GLU A 37 5.79 -6.11 0.39
N SER A 38 5.34 -6.62 1.53
CA SER A 38 4.55 -7.85 1.60
C SER A 38 3.24 -7.76 0.81
N ALA A 39 2.57 -6.61 0.85
CA ALA A 39 1.34 -6.39 0.09
C ALA A 39 1.60 -6.36 -1.42
N LEU A 40 2.71 -5.76 -1.85
CA LEU A 40 3.11 -5.73 -3.26
C LEU A 40 3.45 -7.13 -3.77
N ILE A 41 4.26 -7.89 -3.02
CA ILE A 41 4.57 -9.30 -3.32
C ILE A 41 3.28 -10.11 -3.45
N TYR A 42 2.34 -9.94 -2.52
CA TYR A 42 1.08 -10.69 -2.55
C TYR A 42 0.28 -10.46 -3.83
N VAL A 43 0.19 -9.21 -4.32
CA VAL A 43 -0.59 -8.91 -5.53
C VAL A 43 0.17 -9.15 -6.83
N SER A 44 1.50 -9.23 -6.80
CA SER A 44 2.33 -9.51 -7.98
C SER A 44 2.64 -10.98 -8.19
N GLU A 45 2.97 -11.70 -7.10
CA GLU A 45 3.34 -13.12 -7.16
C GLU A 45 2.17 -14.04 -6.80
N GLY A 46 1.12 -13.50 -6.19
CA GLY A 46 0.03 -14.28 -5.63
C GLY A 46 0.45 -15.02 -4.37
N TYR A 47 -0.50 -15.71 -3.75
CA TYR A 47 -0.22 -16.63 -2.66
C TYR A 47 -1.15 -17.83 -2.76
N PHE A 48 -0.64 -19.04 -2.47
CA PHE A 48 -1.35 -20.30 -2.69
C PHE A 48 -1.77 -20.58 -4.16
N GLY A 49 -1.04 -20.03 -5.13
CA GLY A 49 -1.28 -20.27 -6.55
C GLY A 49 -2.39 -19.42 -7.17
N GLU A 50 -2.87 -18.40 -6.46
CA GLU A 50 -3.86 -17.45 -6.95
C GLU A 50 -3.32 -16.02 -6.81
N ALA A 51 -3.36 -15.27 -7.90
CA ALA A 51 -3.02 -13.86 -7.98
C ALA A 51 -4.15 -13.12 -8.71
N PRO A 52 -4.37 -11.83 -8.43
CA PRO A 52 -5.31 -11.02 -9.21
C PRO A 52 -4.88 -10.95 -10.68
N ASP A 53 -5.80 -11.20 -11.63
CA ASP A 53 -5.48 -11.29 -13.06
C ASP A 53 -5.67 -9.96 -13.81
N THR A 54 -6.47 -9.05 -13.24
CA THR A 54 -6.81 -7.76 -13.85
C THR A 54 -6.32 -6.59 -13.02
N ILE A 55 -6.04 -5.47 -13.67
CA ILE A 55 -5.62 -4.23 -13.00
C ILE A 55 -6.60 -3.78 -11.90
N HIS A 56 -7.90 -4.00 -12.11
CA HIS A 56 -8.93 -3.64 -11.13
C HIS A 56 -8.90 -4.58 -9.91
N GLU A 57 -8.73 -5.88 -10.12
CA GLU A 57 -8.59 -6.83 -9.01
C GLU A 57 -7.29 -6.60 -8.25
N THR A 58 -6.16 -6.37 -8.95
CA THR A 58 -4.87 -6.03 -8.34
C THR A 58 -5.00 -4.78 -7.47
N ALA A 59 -5.59 -3.70 -8.00
CA ALA A 59 -5.77 -2.47 -7.25
C ALA A 59 -6.69 -2.67 -6.03
N ALA A 60 -7.80 -3.41 -6.19
CA ALA A 60 -8.71 -3.71 -5.09
C ALA A 60 -8.04 -4.53 -3.98
N HIS A 61 -7.25 -5.54 -4.34
CA HIS A 61 -6.50 -6.35 -3.38
C HIS A 61 -5.41 -5.54 -2.67
N LEU A 62 -4.63 -4.75 -3.42
CA LEU A 62 -3.59 -3.91 -2.84
C LEU A 62 -4.18 -2.90 -1.85
N MET A 63 -5.27 -2.22 -2.23
CA MET A 63 -5.97 -1.30 -1.31
C MET A 63 -6.50 -2.02 -0.07
N ARG A 64 -7.07 -3.22 -0.21
CA ARG A 64 -7.55 -4.02 0.92
C ARG A 64 -6.42 -4.35 1.91
N LEU A 65 -5.26 -4.78 1.41
CA LEU A 65 -4.11 -5.15 2.23
C LEU A 65 -3.54 -3.94 2.97
N LEU A 66 -3.28 -2.84 2.26
CA LEU A 66 -2.77 -1.60 2.87
C LEU A 66 -3.76 -1.01 3.89
N ALA A 67 -5.06 -1.10 3.63
CA ALA A 67 -6.08 -0.62 4.57
C ALA A 67 -6.18 -1.51 5.83
N ALA A 68 -6.01 -2.83 5.70
CA ALA A 68 -6.10 -3.75 6.83
C ALA A 68 -4.87 -3.69 7.74
N GLU A 69 -3.67 -3.61 7.16
CA GLU A 69 -2.41 -3.71 7.90
C GLU A 69 -1.88 -2.35 8.39
N HIS A 70 -2.50 -1.24 7.98
CA HIS A 70 -2.17 0.12 8.42
C HIS A 70 -0.65 0.43 8.45
N PRO A 71 0.08 0.29 7.34
CA PRO A 71 1.53 0.47 7.30
C PRO A 71 1.98 1.91 7.56
N PHE A 72 1.06 2.87 7.55
CA PHE A 72 1.31 4.29 7.72
C PHE A 72 0.79 4.82 9.07
N VAL A 73 1.40 5.89 9.54
CA VAL A 73 0.86 6.66 10.66
C VAL A 73 -0.45 7.28 10.20
N THR A 74 -1.52 6.95 10.91
CA THR A 74 -2.82 7.62 10.76
C THR A 74 -3.00 8.50 11.98
N GLY A 75 -3.57 9.70 11.81
CA GLY A 75 -3.69 10.74 12.84
C GLY A 75 -4.38 10.34 14.15
N THR A 76 -4.88 9.11 14.27
CA THR A 76 -5.35 8.50 15.52
C THR A 76 -4.26 7.87 16.39
N SER A 77 -2.98 7.95 16.00
CA SER A 77 -1.86 7.38 16.76
C SER A 77 -1.12 8.42 17.61
N ALA A 78 -1.87 9.36 18.18
CA ALA A 78 -1.44 10.18 19.30
C ALA A 78 -2.22 9.77 20.56
N GLN A 79 -2.35 8.47 20.85
CA GLN A 79 -2.68 8.05 22.22
C GLN A 79 -2.30 6.60 22.55
N ARG A 80 -1.30 6.52 23.43
CA ARG A 80 -0.83 5.42 24.29
C ARG A 80 0.25 4.49 23.73
#